data_AF-A0A3D0SI87-F1
#
_entry.id   AF-A0A3D0SI87-F1
#
_cell.length_a   1.000
_cell.length_b   1.000
_cell.length_c   1.000
_cell.angle_alpha   90.00
_cell.angle_beta   90.00
_cell.angle_gamma   90.00
#
_symmetry.space_group_name_H-M   'P 1'
#
loop_
_entity.id
_entity.type
_entity.pdbx_description
1 polymer ?
#
loop_
_entity_poly.entity_id
_entity_poly.type
_entity_poly.pdbx_seq_one_letter_code
_entity_poly.pdbx_strand_id
1 'polypeptide(L)'
;NAADLADHLKQQSRQHYGSLSLDWLRYLTQHGAQVRPVFQNVRQRFLASLPTEADGQVRRVAEKFALLASAGLLAIQAKVLDWPTQSVEAACLSQLNQWILARGGVAANEDQQAIRQVRSFIEQHGESRFTPKQAGYSSQVRQRAGWIDVTGPQTLYLFYPTGWREATEGLSPDRAAKALMAAGYLIPDGNRPQRKVSLPDNTRPRMYCVKGSILDD
;
A
#
# COMPACT_ATOMS: atom_id res chain seq x y z
N ASN A 1 15.57 24.65 -24.99
CA ASN A 1 15.63 25.15 -23.60
C ASN A 1 14.25 24.95 -22.97
N ALA A 2 14.16 24.40 -21.76
CA ALA A 2 12.87 24.12 -21.11
C ALA A 2 12.11 25.40 -20.73
N ALA A 3 12.84 26.48 -20.40
CA ALA A 3 12.26 27.79 -20.11
C ALA A 3 11.57 28.38 -21.36
N ASP A 4 12.26 28.42 -22.49
CA ASP A 4 11.71 28.98 -23.74
C ASP A 4 10.45 28.23 -24.20
N LEU A 5 10.40 26.90 -24.03
CA LEU A 5 9.21 26.11 -24.32
C LEU A 5 8.03 26.48 -23.41
N ALA A 6 8.28 26.64 -22.11
CA ALA A 6 7.26 27.00 -21.14
C ALA A 6 6.70 28.41 -21.42
N ASP A 7 7.56 29.37 -21.73
CA ASP A 7 7.15 30.73 -22.08
C ASP A 7 6.37 30.76 -23.40
N HIS A 8 6.82 30.00 -24.40
CA HIS A 8 6.10 29.86 -25.67
C HIS A 8 4.69 29.28 -25.49
N LEU A 9 4.56 28.18 -24.74
CA LEU A 9 3.26 27.58 -24.44
C LEU A 9 2.32 28.56 -23.73
N LYS A 10 2.83 29.29 -22.74
CA LYS A 10 2.06 30.29 -21.99
C LYS A 10 1.58 31.45 -22.85
N GLN A 11 2.41 31.91 -23.79
CA GLN A 11 2.02 32.96 -24.74
C GLN A 11 0.96 32.45 -25.71
N GLN A 12 1.19 31.27 -26.31
CA GLN A 12 0.27 30.70 -27.30
C GLN A 12 -1.09 30.35 -26.69
N SER A 13 -1.12 29.82 -25.46
CA SER A 13 -2.39 29.48 -24.78
C SER A 13 -3.26 30.70 -24.45
N ARG A 14 -2.69 31.91 -24.41
CA ARG A 14 -3.45 33.16 -24.24
C ARG A 14 -4.08 33.67 -25.53
N GLN A 15 -3.50 33.31 -26.67
CA GLN A 15 -3.96 33.73 -28.00
C GLN A 15 -4.88 32.68 -28.63
N HIS A 16 -4.66 31.41 -28.31
CA HIS A 16 -5.37 30.26 -28.87
C HIS A 16 -5.92 29.40 -27.73
N TYR A 17 -7.21 29.59 -27.41
CA TYR A 17 -7.91 28.82 -26.38
C TYR A 17 -9.36 28.54 -26.80
N GLY A 18 -9.99 27.56 -26.14
CA GLY A 18 -11.40 27.21 -26.35
C GLY A 18 -11.74 26.47 -27.64
N SER A 19 -10.85 26.45 -28.64
CA SER A 19 -11.07 25.88 -29.97
C SER A 19 -11.48 24.40 -29.95
N LEU A 20 -10.84 23.59 -29.13
CA LEU A 20 -11.05 22.13 -29.09
C LEU A 20 -12.27 21.70 -28.26
N SER A 21 -12.67 22.53 -27.29
CA SER A 21 -13.65 22.14 -26.27
C SER A 21 -15.06 21.94 -26.81
N LEU A 22 -15.49 22.79 -27.76
CA LEU A 22 -16.83 22.74 -28.32
C LEU A 22 -17.01 21.58 -29.29
N ASP A 23 -16.00 21.26 -30.09
CA ASP A 23 -16.04 20.12 -31.00
C ASP A 23 -16.05 18.80 -30.22
N TRP A 24 -15.26 18.71 -29.14
CA TRP A 24 -15.29 17.57 -28.24
C TRP A 24 -16.64 17.43 -27.52
N LEU A 25 -17.21 18.52 -27.02
CA LEU A 25 -18.54 18.50 -26.38
C LEU A 25 -19.65 18.10 -27.36
N ARG A 26 -19.61 18.61 -28.59
CA ARG A 26 -20.54 18.19 -29.66
C ARG A 26 -20.43 16.70 -29.94
N TYR A 27 -19.20 16.17 -30.04
CA TYR A 27 -18.99 14.74 -30.22
C TYR A 27 -19.59 13.92 -29.07
N LEU A 28 -19.29 14.28 -27.82
CA LEU A 28 -19.77 13.57 -26.63
C LEU A 28 -21.30 13.56 -26.51
N THR A 29 -21.96 14.68 -26.86
CA THR A 29 -23.42 14.79 -26.81
C THR A 29 -24.10 13.98 -27.91
N GLN A 30 -23.49 13.89 -29.10
CA GLN A 30 -23.97 13.06 -30.20
C GLN A 30 -23.70 11.56 -30.00
N HIS A 31 -22.64 11.22 -29.24
CA HIS A 31 -22.17 9.84 -29.05
C HIS A 31 -22.28 9.39 -27.58
N GLY A 32 -23.21 9.98 -26.81
CA GLY A 32 -23.33 9.76 -25.37
C GLY A 32 -23.47 8.28 -24.96
N ALA A 33 -24.13 7.48 -25.81
CA ALA A 33 -24.26 6.04 -25.60
C ALA A 33 -22.92 5.27 -25.61
N GLN A 34 -21.88 5.80 -26.27
CA GLN A 34 -20.56 5.17 -26.40
C GLN A 34 -19.59 5.57 -25.28
N VAL A 35 -19.82 6.71 -24.63
CA VAL A 35 -18.94 7.25 -23.57
C VAL A 35 -18.78 6.26 -22.42
N ARG A 36 -19.90 5.73 -21.91
CA ARG A 36 -19.89 4.81 -20.76
C ARG A 36 -19.23 3.45 -21.09
N PRO A 37 -19.53 2.80 -22.23
CA PRO A 37 -18.78 1.61 -22.68
C PRO A 37 -17.28 1.83 -22.81
N VAL A 38 -16.84 2.95 -23.41
CA VAL A 38 -15.40 3.27 -23.53
C VAL A 38 -14.77 3.37 -22.15
N PHE A 39 -15.38 4.13 -21.22
CA PHE A 39 -14.88 4.23 -19.86
C PHE A 39 -14.82 2.88 -19.14
N GLN A 40 -15.86 2.05 -19.26
CA GLN A 40 -15.88 0.73 -18.62
C GLN A 40 -14.76 -0.19 -19.11
N ASN A 41 -14.50 -0.20 -20.42
CA ASN A 41 -13.42 -0.99 -21.01
C ASN A 41 -12.04 -0.51 -20.53
N VAL A 42 -11.77 0.79 -20.61
CA VAL A 42 -10.51 1.39 -20.15
C VAL A 42 -10.33 1.14 -18.64
N ARG A 43 -11.38 1.36 -17.84
CA ARG A 43 -11.36 1.09 -16.39
C ARG A 43 -11.00 -0.36 -16.09
N GLN A 44 -11.57 -1.32 -16.81
CA GLN A 44 -11.21 -2.74 -16.62
C GLN A 44 -9.73 -2.99 -16.90
N ARG A 45 -9.18 -2.42 -17.98
CA ARG A 45 -7.75 -2.57 -18.33
C ARG A 45 -6.83 -1.96 -17.26
N PHE A 46 -7.16 -0.78 -16.76
CA PHE A 46 -6.40 -0.12 -15.67
C PHE A 46 -6.48 -0.88 -14.35
N LEU A 47 -7.64 -1.45 -14.01
CA LEU A 47 -7.76 -2.27 -12.81
C LEU A 47 -7.04 -3.62 -12.95
N ALA A 48 -7.02 -4.19 -14.16
CA ALA A 48 -6.29 -5.42 -14.46
C ALA A 48 -4.77 -5.23 -14.48
N SER A 49 -4.26 -4.02 -14.72
CA SER A 49 -2.82 -3.73 -14.62
C SER A 49 -2.30 -3.62 -13.19
N LEU A 50 -3.19 -3.57 -12.19
CA LEU A 50 -2.79 -3.52 -10.78
C LEU A 50 -2.56 -4.93 -10.21
N PRO A 51 -1.65 -5.09 -9.24
CA PRO A 51 -1.54 -6.32 -8.47
C PRO A 51 -2.84 -6.64 -7.71
N THR A 52 -3.11 -7.93 -7.48
CA THR A 52 -4.29 -8.39 -6.72
C THR A 52 -4.36 -7.74 -5.32
N GLU A 53 -3.20 -7.54 -4.70
CA GLU A 53 -3.03 -6.97 -3.36
C GLU A 53 -3.27 -5.45 -3.29
N ALA A 54 -3.55 -4.79 -4.42
CA ALA A 54 -3.72 -3.34 -4.47
C ALA A 54 -4.80 -2.85 -3.52
N ASP A 55 -4.40 -1.96 -2.62
CA ASP A 55 -5.31 -1.36 -1.66
C ASP A 55 -6.39 -0.51 -2.35
N GLY A 56 -7.43 -0.17 -1.59
CA GLY A 56 -8.56 0.60 -2.10
C GLY A 56 -8.17 2.00 -2.60
N GLN A 57 -7.09 2.59 -2.10
CA GLN A 57 -6.64 3.91 -2.55
C GLN A 57 -5.97 3.82 -3.92
N VAL A 58 -5.10 2.84 -4.15
CA VAL A 58 -4.48 2.58 -5.46
C VAL A 58 -5.54 2.32 -6.52
N ARG A 59 -6.53 1.47 -6.20
CA ARG A 59 -7.64 1.16 -7.12
C ARG A 59 -8.44 2.42 -7.48
N ARG A 60 -8.76 3.28 -6.51
CA ARG A 60 -9.46 4.56 -6.76
C ARG A 60 -8.63 5.51 -7.64
N VAL A 61 -7.31 5.55 -7.46
CA VAL A 61 -6.45 6.39 -8.29
C VAL A 61 -6.33 5.85 -9.71
N ALA A 62 -6.22 4.52 -9.87
CA ALA A 62 -6.25 3.88 -11.18
C ALA A 62 -7.57 4.17 -11.93
N GLU A 63 -8.72 4.20 -11.25
CA GLU A 63 -9.99 4.59 -11.85
C GLU A 63 -10.00 6.04 -12.35
N LYS A 64 -9.35 6.97 -11.62
CA LYS A 64 -9.20 8.36 -12.08
C LYS A 64 -8.32 8.46 -13.32
N PHE A 65 -7.20 7.73 -13.35
CA PHE A 65 -6.36 7.66 -14.54
C PHE A 65 -7.09 7.01 -15.72
N ALA A 66 -7.91 5.98 -15.48
CA ALA A 66 -8.75 5.39 -16.51
C ALA A 66 -9.76 6.39 -17.08
N LEU A 67 -10.32 7.28 -16.24
CA LEU A 67 -11.20 8.36 -16.69
C LEU A 67 -10.46 9.34 -17.61
N LEU A 68 -9.25 9.78 -17.21
CA LEU A 68 -8.40 10.65 -18.04
C LEU A 68 -8.08 9.99 -19.37
N ALA A 69 -7.70 8.71 -19.35
CA ALA A 69 -7.39 7.96 -20.55
C ALA A 69 -8.60 7.83 -21.48
N SER A 70 -9.78 7.56 -20.91
CA SER A 70 -11.04 7.48 -21.66
C SER A 70 -11.39 8.80 -22.33
N ALA A 71 -11.21 9.93 -21.63
CA ALA A 71 -11.44 11.25 -22.19
C ALA A 71 -10.52 11.54 -23.38
N GLY A 72 -9.23 11.22 -23.27
CA GLY A 72 -8.28 11.38 -24.37
C GLY A 72 -8.57 10.47 -25.57
N LEU A 73 -8.97 9.21 -25.34
CA LEU A 73 -9.40 8.31 -26.42
C LEU A 73 -10.62 8.84 -27.16
N LEU A 74 -11.63 9.34 -26.43
CA LEU A 74 -12.82 9.95 -27.04
C LEU A 74 -12.44 11.22 -27.82
N ALA A 75 -11.46 11.99 -27.36
CA ALA A 75 -10.96 13.17 -28.08
C ALA A 75 -10.21 12.78 -29.38
N ILE A 76 -9.47 11.68 -29.39
CA ILE A 76 -8.86 11.12 -30.62
C ILE A 76 -9.94 10.63 -31.58
N GLN A 77 -10.95 9.89 -31.08
CA GLN A 77 -12.08 9.43 -31.90
C GLN A 77 -12.87 10.58 -32.52
N ALA A 78 -13.02 11.68 -31.77
CA ALA A 78 -13.62 12.92 -32.25
C ALA A 78 -12.74 13.69 -33.25
N LYS A 79 -11.50 13.22 -33.52
CA LYS A 79 -10.47 13.90 -34.33
C LYS A 79 -10.11 15.29 -33.80
N VAL A 80 -10.32 15.52 -32.51
CA VAL A 80 -9.94 16.75 -31.80
C VAL A 80 -8.45 16.69 -31.42
N LEU A 81 -7.95 15.49 -31.14
CA LEU A 81 -6.53 15.22 -30.93
C LEU A 81 -6.01 14.32 -32.04
N ASP A 82 -4.93 14.75 -32.71
CA ASP A 82 -4.25 13.96 -33.75
C ASP A 82 -3.13 13.08 -33.16
N TRP A 83 -3.45 12.41 -32.04
CA TRP A 83 -2.50 11.56 -31.33
C TRP A 83 -2.76 10.09 -31.68
N PRO A 84 -1.73 9.23 -31.65
CA PRO A 84 -1.93 7.79 -31.77
C PRO A 84 -2.83 7.27 -30.64
N THR A 85 -3.80 6.41 -30.95
CA THR A 85 -4.77 5.86 -29.97
C THR A 85 -4.08 5.26 -28.74
N GLN A 86 -2.94 4.59 -28.92
CA GLN A 86 -2.21 3.93 -27.84
C GLN A 86 -1.47 4.91 -26.91
N SER A 87 -1.21 6.15 -27.37
CA SER A 87 -0.36 7.11 -26.65
C SER A 87 -0.98 7.57 -25.32
N VAL A 88 -2.29 7.83 -25.30
CA VAL A 88 -2.99 8.36 -24.13
C VAL A 88 -3.00 7.35 -22.99
N GLU A 89 -3.37 6.10 -23.28
CA GLU A 89 -3.42 5.04 -22.27
C GLU A 89 -2.03 4.74 -21.72
N ALA A 90 -1.02 4.63 -22.61
CA ALA A 90 0.36 4.39 -22.20
C ALA A 90 0.88 5.52 -21.29
N ALA A 91 0.62 6.78 -21.63
CA ALA A 91 0.99 7.92 -20.80
C ALA A 91 0.29 7.89 -19.44
N CYS A 92 -1.02 7.61 -19.39
CA CYS A 92 -1.76 7.51 -18.14
C CYS A 92 -1.29 6.34 -17.26
N LEU A 93 -0.98 5.19 -17.85
CA LEU A 93 -0.40 4.04 -17.13
C LEU A 93 0.99 4.36 -16.59
N SER A 94 1.83 5.03 -17.38
CA SER A 94 3.16 5.48 -16.93
C SER A 94 3.05 6.42 -15.73
N GLN A 95 2.17 7.42 -15.80
CA GLN A 95 1.95 8.35 -14.69
C GLN A 95 1.33 7.67 -13.46
N LEU A 96 0.43 6.72 -13.65
CA LEU A 96 -0.09 5.89 -12.55
C LEU A 96 1.04 5.11 -11.87
N ASN A 97 1.92 4.47 -12.63
CA ASN A 97 3.05 3.72 -12.09
C ASN A 97 4.03 4.62 -11.33
N GLN A 98 4.35 5.80 -11.87
CA GLN A 98 5.17 6.79 -11.17
C GLN A 98 4.52 7.25 -9.86
N TRP A 99 3.21 7.50 -9.87
CA TRP A 99 2.47 7.86 -8.66
C TRP A 99 2.50 6.74 -7.62
N ILE A 100 2.31 5.48 -8.04
CA ILE A 100 2.40 4.30 -7.16
C ILE A 100 3.80 4.20 -6.55
N LEU A 101 4.85 4.36 -7.35
CA LEU A 101 6.24 4.34 -6.88
C LEU A 101 6.50 5.45 -5.86
N ALA A 102 6.10 6.69 -6.16
CA ALA A 102 6.26 7.83 -5.27
C ALA A 102 5.48 7.68 -3.95
N ARG A 103 4.36 6.95 -3.96
CA ARG A 103 3.59 6.58 -2.76
C ARG A 103 4.30 5.53 -1.89
N GLY A 104 5.34 4.88 -2.40
CA GLY A 104 6.03 3.76 -1.75
C GLY A 104 5.56 2.39 -2.20
N GLY A 105 4.66 2.30 -3.17
CA GLY A 105 4.14 1.05 -3.74
C GLY A 105 2.66 0.83 -3.50
N VAL A 106 2.23 -0.40 -3.81
CA VAL A 106 0.82 -0.77 -3.94
C VAL A 106 0.12 -1.05 -2.60
N ALA A 107 0.89 -1.37 -1.55
CA ALA A 107 0.41 -1.67 -0.19
C ALA A 107 1.18 -0.92 0.92
N ALA A 108 2.16 -0.08 0.56
CA ALA A 108 3.29 0.18 1.43
C ALA A 108 3.05 1.09 2.63
N ASN A 109 2.11 2.03 2.59
CA ASN A 109 2.04 2.99 3.70
C ASN A 109 1.46 2.35 4.97
N GLU A 110 0.40 1.56 4.86
CA GLU A 110 -0.18 0.82 6.00
C GLU A 110 0.77 -0.28 6.49
N ASP A 111 1.42 -0.99 5.58
CA ASP A 111 2.32 -2.09 5.93
C ASP A 111 3.60 -1.56 6.63
N GLN A 112 4.16 -0.46 6.13
CA GLN A 112 5.29 0.23 6.77
C GLN A 112 4.88 0.88 8.10
N GLN A 113 3.65 1.41 8.20
CA GLN A 113 3.11 1.89 9.47
C GLN A 113 2.99 0.76 10.48
N ALA A 114 2.53 -0.43 10.08
CA ALA A 114 2.46 -1.60 10.96
C ALA A 114 3.83 -2.01 11.49
N ILE A 115 4.85 -2.08 10.61
CA ILE A 115 6.23 -2.39 11.02
C ILE A 115 6.74 -1.36 12.03
N ARG A 116 6.58 -0.06 11.72
CA ARG A 116 7.00 1.03 12.63
C ARG A 116 6.28 0.98 13.98
N GLN A 117 4.98 0.65 14.00
CA GLN A 117 4.20 0.63 15.23
C GLN A 117 4.62 -0.54 16.13
N VAL A 118 4.81 -1.74 15.56
CA VAL A 118 5.31 -2.89 16.32
C VAL A 118 6.74 -2.64 16.82
N ARG A 119 7.61 -2.04 16.00
CA ARG A 119 8.95 -1.60 16.41
C ARG A 119 8.88 -0.66 17.60
N SER A 120 8.10 0.42 17.49
CA SER A 120 7.93 1.42 18.54
C SER A 120 7.39 0.81 19.84
N PHE A 121 6.49 -0.17 19.74
CA PHE A 121 6.00 -0.89 20.92
C PHE A 121 7.12 -1.67 21.62
N ILE A 122 7.98 -2.34 20.84
CA ILE A 122 9.14 -3.07 21.39
C ILE A 122 10.15 -2.12 22.01
N GLU A 123 10.46 -0.99 21.37
CA GLU A 123 11.38 0.01 21.91
C GLU A 123 10.88 0.59 23.25
N GLN A 124 9.58 0.89 23.35
CA GLN A 124 8.99 1.49 24.55
C GLN A 124 8.75 0.50 25.68
N HIS A 125 8.50 -0.77 25.35
CA HIS A 125 7.99 -1.76 26.33
C HIS A 125 8.80 -3.06 26.41
N GLY A 126 9.89 -3.18 25.64
CA GLY A 126 10.72 -4.37 25.54
C GLY A 126 11.19 -4.88 26.90
N GLU A 127 11.64 -3.99 27.77
CA GLU A 127 12.17 -4.35 29.10
C GLU A 127 11.09 -4.51 30.17
N SER A 128 9.96 -3.81 30.03
CA SER A 128 8.94 -3.71 31.07
C SER A 128 7.77 -4.68 30.90
N ARG A 129 7.48 -5.11 29.67
CA ARG A 129 6.28 -5.92 29.33
C ARG A 129 6.60 -7.27 28.67
N PHE A 130 7.86 -7.56 28.39
CA PHE A 130 8.32 -8.88 27.95
C PHE A 130 9.18 -9.54 29.01
N THR A 131 8.85 -10.78 29.36
CA THR A 131 9.64 -11.56 30.33
C THR A 131 10.66 -12.44 29.60
N PRO A 132 11.94 -12.42 29.97
CA PRO A 132 12.92 -13.37 29.43
C PRO A 132 12.52 -14.81 29.77
N LYS A 133 12.46 -15.70 28.77
CA LYS A 133 12.12 -17.11 29.01
C LYS A 133 13.08 -17.80 29.98
N GLN A 134 14.34 -17.37 30.01
CA GLN A 134 15.39 -17.88 30.88
C GLN A 134 15.18 -17.50 32.35
N ALA A 135 14.56 -16.35 32.61
CA ALA A 135 14.29 -15.87 33.96
C ALA A 135 13.09 -16.58 34.62
N GLY A 136 12.33 -17.38 33.86
CA GLY A 136 11.11 -18.01 34.34
C GLY A 136 9.96 -17.02 34.56
N TYR A 137 8.87 -17.50 35.15
CA TYR A 137 7.69 -16.67 35.38
C TYR A 137 7.90 -15.75 36.60
N SER A 138 7.98 -14.43 36.36
CA SER A 138 8.00 -13.41 37.43
C SER A 138 6.64 -12.75 37.60
N SER A 139 6.11 -12.69 38.81
CA SER A 139 4.86 -11.97 39.15
C SER A 139 5.00 -10.44 39.08
N GLN A 140 6.21 -9.92 38.84
CA GLN A 140 6.49 -8.47 38.88
C GLN A 140 6.14 -7.73 37.58
N VAL A 141 5.85 -8.44 36.48
CA VAL A 141 5.51 -7.82 35.19
C VAL A 141 4.03 -7.48 35.13
N ARG A 142 3.69 -6.18 35.22
CA ARG A 142 2.32 -5.67 35.05
C ARG A 142 1.95 -5.65 33.57
N GLN A 143 0.72 -6.07 33.24
CA GLN A 143 0.18 -6.07 31.87
C GLN A 143 1.11 -6.71 30.82
N ARG A 144 1.64 -7.91 31.12
CA ARG A 144 2.58 -8.63 30.25
C ARG A 144 2.06 -8.73 28.80
N ALA A 145 2.81 -8.19 27.85
CA ALA A 145 2.52 -8.26 26.42
C ALA A 145 3.03 -9.57 25.80
N GLY A 146 4.07 -10.16 26.39
CA GLY A 146 4.72 -11.33 25.82
C GLY A 146 5.94 -11.85 26.57
N TRP A 147 6.76 -12.58 25.84
CA TRP A 147 8.04 -13.13 26.30
C TRP A 147 9.16 -12.73 25.34
N ILE A 148 10.39 -12.70 25.82
CA ILE A 148 11.58 -12.57 24.97
C ILE A 148 12.39 -13.87 25.03
N ASP A 149 12.75 -14.40 23.86
CA ASP A 149 13.58 -15.59 23.71
C ASP A 149 14.93 -15.23 23.11
N VAL A 150 15.98 -15.30 23.93
CA VAL A 150 17.38 -15.08 23.52
C VAL A 150 18.20 -16.37 23.43
N THR A 151 17.56 -17.55 23.46
CA THR A 151 18.28 -18.85 23.36
C THR A 151 18.77 -19.17 21.95
N GLY A 152 18.11 -18.60 20.94
CA GLY A 152 18.41 -18.84 19.54
C GLY A 152 19.49 -17.91 18.98
N PRO A 153 19.85 -18.08 17.69
CA PRO A 153 20.81 -17.21 17.01
C PRO A 153 20.31 -15.76 16.83
N GLN A 154 19.02 -15.52 17.06
CA GLN A 154 18.40 -14.19 17.02
C GLN A 154 17.44 -14.06 18.20
N THR A 155 17.35 -12.85 18.75
CA THR A 155 16.34 -12.48 19.75
C THR A 155 14.94 -12.57 19.14
N LEU A 156 13.98 -13.16 19.85
CA LEU A 156 12.58 -13.19 19.45
C LEU A 156 11.70 -12.52 20.50
N TYR A 157 10.88 -11.57 20.06
CA TYR A 157 9.77 -11.01 20.81
C TYR A 157 8.51 -11.81 20.53
N LEU A 158 8.00 -12.50 21.55
CA LEU A 158 6.88 -13.41 21.47
C LEU A 158 5.64 -12.72 22.05
N PHE A 159 4.77 -12.20 21.19
CA PHE A 159 3.57 -11.48 21.62
C PHE A 159 2.40 -12.43 21.87
N TYR A 160 1.73 -12.25 23.02
CA TYR A 160 0.38 -12.80 23.18
C TYR A 160 -0.58 -12.12 22.19
N PRO A 161 -1.70 -12.76 21.80
CA PRO A 161 -2.69 -12.14 20.95
C PRO A 161 -3.25 -10.81 21.49
N THR A 162 -3.29 -10.65 22.81
CA THR A 162 -3.70 -9.41 23.48
C THR A 162 -2.64 -8.32 23.33
N GLY A 163 -1.37 -8.61 23.66
CA GLY A 163 -0.27 -7.67 23.47
C GLY A 163 -0.04 -7.30 22.01
N TRP A 164 -0.27 -8.23 21.08
CA TRP A 164 -0.24 -7.96 19.65
C TRP A 164 -1.32 -6.95 19.21
N ARG A 165 -2.56 -7.12 19.69
CA ARG A 165 -3.66 -6.17 19.38
C ARG A 165 -3.35 -4.76 19.86
N GLU A 166 -2.67 -4.64 20.99
CA GLU A 166 -2.22 -3.35 21.53
C GLU A 166 -1.07 -2.76 20.70
N ALA A 167 -0.07 -3.58 20.34
CA ALA A 167 1.04 -3.17 19.48
C ALA A 167 0.60 -2.78 18.06
N THR A 168 -0.59 -3.18 17.63
CA THR A 168 -1.18 -2.84 16.33
C THR A 168 -2.48 -2.03 16.48
N GLU A 169 -2.63 -1.28 17.57
CA GLU A 169 -3.85 -0.50 17.80
C GLU A 169 -4.13 0.47 16.64
N GLY A 170 -5.40 0.54 16.22
CA GLY A 170 -5.81 1.34 15.06
C GLY A 170 -5.50 0.71 13.70
N LEU A 171 -4.80 -0.44 13.66
CA LEU A 171 -4.56 -1.23 12.45
C LEU A 171 -5.28 -2.59 12.53
N SER A 172 -5.43 -3.25 11.37
CA SER A 172 -5.89 -4.65 11.35
C SER A 172 -4.77 -5.58 11.85
N PRO A 173 -4.97 -6.34 12.94
CA PRO A 173 -3.92 -7.19 13.50
C PRO A 173 -3.45 -8.30 12.54
N ASP A 174 -4.35 -8.80 11.68
CA ASP A 174 -4.03 -9.81 10.66
C ASP A 174 -3.19 -9.19 9.53
N ARG A 175 -3.57 -7.98 9.08
CA ARG A 175 -2.82 -7.27 8.03
C ARG A 175 -1.43 -6.87 8.51
N ALA A 176 -1.32 -6.34 9.73
CA ALA A 176 -0.03 -6.03 10.35
C ALA A 176 0.88 -7.27 10.42
N ALA A 177 0.33 -8.42 10.83
CA ALA A 177 1.11 -9.65 10.93
C ALA A 177 1.60 -10.11 9.55
N LYS A 178 0.77 -10.02 8.51
CA LYS A 178 1.17 -10.30 7.12
C LYS A 178 2.22 -9.33 6.60
N ALA A 179 2.12 -8.03 6.93
CA ALA A 179 3.12 -7.03 6.56
C ALA A 179 4.50 -7.37 7.16
N LEU A 180 4.55 -7.69 8.46
CA LEU A 180 5.80 -8.12 9.10
C LEU A 180 6.31 -9.46 8.57
N MET A 181 5.42 -10.39 8.18
CA MET A 181 5.83 -11.65 7.52
C MET A 181 6.48 -11.38 6.16
N ALA A 182 5.85 -10.54 5.33
CA ALA A 182 6.35 -10.18 4.01
C ALA A 182 7.69 -9.43 4.09
N ALA A 183 7.86 -8.57 5.10
CA ALA A 183 9.12 -7.90 5.40
C ALA A 183 10.17 -8.80 6.09
N GLY A 184 9.82 -10.04 6.43
CA GLY A 184 10.75 -10.99 7.04
C GLY A 184 10.99 -10.82 8.54
N TYR A 185 10.30 -9.90 9.22
CA TYR A 185 10.41 -9.68 10.66
C TYR A 185 9.55 -10.64 11.50
N LEU A 186 8.53 -11.28 10.93
CA LEU A 186 7.69 -12.23 11.66
C LEU A 186 7.97 -13.68 11.22
N ILE A 187 8.07 -14.59 12.19
CA ILE A 187 8.26 -16.03 11.96
C ILE A 187 6.91 -16.75 11.96
N PRO A 188 6.42 -17.21 10.80
CA PRO A 188 5.12 -17.87 10.71
C PRO A 188 5.17 -19.37 11.03
N ASP A 189 3.99 -19.97 11.11
CA ASP A 189 3.72 -21.43 11.17
C ASP A 189 3.03 -21.84 9.86
N GLY A 190 3.84 -22.08 8.81
CA GLY A 190 3.34 -22.20 7.43
C GLY A 190 2.74 -20.88 6.94
N ASN A 191 1.46 -20.89 6.54
CA ASN A 191 0.72 -19.68 6.15
C ASN A 191 0.06 -18.94 7.32
N ARG A 192 0.21 -19.43 8.55
CA ARG A 192 -0.41 -18.82 9.74
C ARG A 192 0.59 -17.88 10.42
N PRO A 193 0.23 -16.61 10.69
CA PRO A 193 1.13 -15.69 11.38
C PRO A 193 1.46 -16.09 12.83
N GLN A 194 0.60 -16.86 13.49
CA GLN A 194 0.83 -17.29 14.86
C GLN A 194 1.39 -18.71 14.94
N ARG A 195 2.41 -18.89 15.77
CA ARG A 195 3.09 -20.18 16.01
C ARG A 195 2.85 -20.68 17.43
N LYS A 196 2.76 -22.01 17.61
CA LYS A 196 2.79 -22.61 18.95
C LYS A 196 4.20 -22.49 19.54
N VAL A 197 4.31 -21.85 20.69
CA VAL A 197 5.60 -21.64 21.37
C VAL A 197 5.58 -22.32 22.74
N SER A 198 6.62 -23.08 23.06
CA SER A 198 6.78 -23.66 24.41
C SER A 198 7.27 -22.58 25.37
N LEU A 199 6.53 -22.36 26.44
CA LEU A 199 6.86 -21.41 27.50
C LEU A 199 7.42 -22.12 28.75
N PRO A 200 8.14 -21.40 29.64
CA PRO A 200 8.72 -21.97 30.86
C PRO A 200 7.71 -22.53 31.85
N ASP A 201 6.44 -22.13 31.76
CA ASP A 201 5.32 -22.61 32.59
C ASP A 201 4.68 -23.90 32.05
N ASN A 202 5.36 -24.63 31.15
CA ASN A 202 4.87 -25.80 30.43
C ASN A 202 3.62 -25.56 29.55
N THR A 203 3.24 -24.31 29.30
CA THR A 203 2.17 -23.99 28.36
C THR A 203 2.67 -23.89 26.91
N ARG A 204 1.76 -24.06 25.95
CA ARG A 204 2.06 -23.97 24.50
C ARG A 204 1.10 -23.06 23.74
N PRO A 205 0.97 -21.78 24.10
CA PRO A 205 0.06 -20.85 23.43
C PRO A 205 0.49 -20.56 21.99
N ARG A 206 -0.46 -20.07 21.19
CA ARG A 206 -0.18 -19.47 19.89
C ARG A 206 0.23 -18.01 20.08
N MET A 207 1.38 -17.64 19.54
CA MET A 207 1.99 -16.32 19.73
C MET A 207 2.51 -15.79 18.39
N TYR A 208 2.58 -14.46 18.26
CA TYR A 208 3.26 -13.81 17.15
C TYR A 208 4.75 -13.72 17.48
N CYS A 209 5.60 -14.28 16.62
CA CYS A 209 7.04 -14.38 16.87
C CYS A 209 7.77 -13.35 16.00
N VAL A 210 8.10 -12.19 16.58
CA VAL A 210 8.79 -11.09 15.90
C VAL A 210 10.30 -11.20 16.15
N LYS A 211 11.10 -11.09 15.09
CA LYS A 211 12.57 -11.08 15.18
C LYS A 211 13.07 -9.77 15.74
N GLY A 212 14.09 -9.83 16.58
CA GLY A 212 14.77 -8.65 17.12
C GLY A 212 15.39 -7.76 16.05
N SER A 213 15.69 -8.31 14.87
CA SER A 213 16.17 -7.55 13.72
C SER A 213 15.22 -6.46 13.24
N ILE A 214 13.97 -6.45 13.70
CA ILE A 214 13.05 -5.33 13.46
C ILE A 214 13.56 -4.01 14.05
N LEU A 215 14.46 -4.06 15.05
CA LEU A 215 15.08 -2.91 15.71
C LEU A 215 16.38 -2.44 15.04
N ASP A 216 16.93 -3.22 14.10
CA ASP A 216 18.23 -2.92 13.45
C ASP A 216 18.07 -2.02 12.22
N ASP A 217 16.83 -1.87 11.72
CA ASP A 217 16.41 -1.01 10.59
C ASP A 217 15.67 0.24 11.08
#